data_AF-A0A963V2Q5-F1
#
_entry.id   AF-A0A963V2Q5-F1
#
_cell.length_a   1.000
_cell.length_b   1.000
_cell.length_c   1.000
_cell.angle_alpha   90.00
_cell.angle_beta   90.00
_cell.angle_gamma   90.00
#
_symmetry.space_group_name_H-M   'P 1'
#
loop_
_entity.id
_entity.type
_entity.pdbx_description
1 polymer ?
#
loop_
_entity_poly.entity_id
_entity_poly.type
_entity_poly.pdbx_seq_one_letter_code
_entity_poly.pdbx_strand_id
1 'polypeptide(L)'
;MNPLLDETHMFGSLFADPQISGFFASERMIERFTAFERCLALALGDAGLVSAAEADGAVAAIDAFRPDLDQIRDRVTADGLPVPAFVAQLKASASRSVCGAIHRGATSQDLIDTAMVLGLRGANDIFASRIAAVIDGFKRLDTAFGRTEMMGRTRMQAALPIRVSDRIATWSLPMERHLEHLRSLRPQVEALQFGGAVGNRSDLGGKGDAVAAAMAKRLGLANPPRAWHAMRETMADYAGWLSLVTGTIGKFGQDICLMAQQGVEEAALSGGGASSAMPHKQNPVLAELLVTYARFNATQVVGMHHALIHEQERSGAAWTLEWMTLPLMVAATGKALLVAGELQGKIIRLGPAG
;
A
#
# COMPACT_ATOMS: atom_id res chain seq x y z
N MET A 1 17.08 13.92 -6.75
CA MET A 1 16.89 12.79 -7.69
C MET A 1 16.37 11.55 -6.95
N ASN A 2 15.39 11.66 -6.05
CA ASN A 2 14.80 10.47 -5.42
C ASN A 2 13.74 9.89 -6.36
N PRO A 3 13.99 8.75 -7.04
CA PRO A 3 13.08 8.25 -8.07
C PRO A 3 11.73 7.79 -7.52
N LEU A 4 11.60 7.62 -6.21
CA LEU A 4 10.37 7.15 -5.56
C LEU A 4 9.36 8.27 -5.29
N LEU A 5 9.73 9.54 -5.50
CA LEU A 5 8.83 10.68 -5.36
C LEU A 5 8.30 11.08 -6.75
N ASP A 6 6.98 11.11 -6.90
CA ASP A 6 6.31 11.42 -8.17
C ASP A 6 6.65 12.81 -8.71
N GLU A 7 6.92 13.77 -7.80
CA GLU A 7 7.38 15.12 -8.11
C GLU A 7 8.78 15.17 -8.78
N THR A 8 9.49 14.03 -8.87
CA THR A 8 10.75 13.96 -9.60
C THR A 8 10.54 13.76 -11.10
N HIS A 9 10.46 14.87 -11.83
CA HIS A 9 10.23 14.94 -13.28
C HIS A 9 11.12 14.05 -14.16
N MET A 10 12.30 13.64 -13.69
CA MET A 10 13.25 12.85 -14.48
C MET A 10 13.01 11.33 -14.42
N PHE A 11 12.58 10.80 -13.27
CA PHE A 11 12.51 9.36 -13.03
C PHE A 11 11.11 8.88 -12.59
N GLY A 12 10.21 9.78 -12.22
CA GLY A 12 8.87 9.45 -11.73
C GLY A 12 8.07 8.58 -12.70
N SER A 13 8.14 8.80 -14.01
CA SER A 13 7.41 7.96 -14.99
C SER A 13 7.83 6.48 -14.95
N LEU A 14 9.11 6.21 -14.65
CA LEU A 14 9.66 4.87 -14.56
C LEU A 14 9.32 4.21 -13.21
N PHE A 15 9.34 4.98 -12.11
CA PHE A 15 9.31 4.42 -10.75
C PHE A 15 8.02 4.65 -9.96
N ALA A 16 7.30 5.73 -10.25
CA ALA A 16 6.11 6.13 -9.53
C ALA A 16 4.85 5.53 -10.14
N ASP A 17 3.86 5.38 -9.28
CA ASP A 17 2.48 5.05 -9.62
C ASP A 17 1.57 6.05 -8.91
N PRO A 18 1.19 7.15 -9.59
CA PRO A 18 0.41 8.23 -9.00
C PRO A 18 -0.93 7.78 -8.43
N GLN A 19 -1.51 6.70 -8.97
CA GLN A 19 -2.76 6.15 -8.47
C GLN A 19 -2.58 5.54 -7.07
N ILE A 20 -1.42 4.92 -6.81
CA ILE A 20 -1.11 4.29 -5.52
C ILE A 20 -0.49 5.28 -4.54
N SER A 21 0.53 6.04 -4.97
CA SER A 21 1.17 7.05 -4.12
C SER A 21 0.18 8.15 -3.72
N GLY A 22 -0.78 8.47 -4.60
CA GLY A 22 -1.84 9.42 -4.33
C GLY A 22 -2.69 9.06 -3.10
N PHE A 23 -2.82 7.78 -2.73
CA PHE A 23 -3.51 7.43 -1.49
C PHE A 23 -2.79 7.95 -0.23
N PHE A 24 -1.51 8.27 -0.28
CA PHE A 24 -0.75 8.77 0.85
C PHE A 24 -0.39 10.26 0.70
N ALA A 25 -0.89 10.91 -0.35
CA ALA A 25 -0.75 12.36 -0.53
C ALA A 25 -1.47 13.12 0.59
N SER A 26 -0.93 14.30 0.94
CA SER A 26 -1.42 15.14 2.03
C SER A 26 -2.92 15.41 1.93
N GLU A 27 -3.42 15.76 0.75
CA GLU A 27 -4.82 16.07 0.50
C GLU A 27 -5.72 14.87 0.83
N ARG A 28 -5.32 13.67 0.40
CA ARG A 28 -6.05 12.42 0.69
C ARG A 28 -5.95 12.03 2.16
N MET A 29 -4.83 12.31 2.82
CA MET A 29 -4.70 12.10 4.26
C MET A 29 -5.67 13.02 5.03
N ILE A 30 -5.76 14.29 4.65
CA ILE A 30 -6.71 15.26 5.22
C ILE A 30 -8.17 14.83 4.98
N GLU A 31 -8.53 14.38 3.78
CA GLU A 31 -9.88 13.84 3.51
C GLU A 31 -10.25 12.72 4.48
N ARG A 32 -9.28 11.86 4.83
CA ARG A 32 -9.49 10.75 5.77
C ARG A 32 -9.47 11.19 7.24
N PHE A 33 -8.71 12.23 7.58
CA PHE A 33 -8.80 12.86 8.90
C PHE A 33 -10.20 13.43 9.11
N THR A 34 -10.73 14.14 8.11
CA THR A 34 -12.11 14.62 8.08
C THR A 34 -13.13 13.48 8.20
N ALA A 35 -12.95 12.38 7.45
CA ALA A 35 -13.82 11.22 7.55
C ALA A 35 -13.81 10.57 8.95
N PHE A 36 -12.63 10.47 9.57
CA PHE A 36 -12.46 9.98 10.94
C PHE A 36 -13.20 10.88 11.94
N GLU A 37 -12.97 12.19 11.90
CA GLU A 37 -13.59 13.16 12.82
C GLU A 37 -15.12 13.19 12.67
N ARG A 38 -15.64 13.12 11.44
CA ARG A 38 -17.10 13.00 11.19
C ARG A 38 -17.67 11.77 11.85
N CYS A 39 -17.02 10.61 11.66
CA CYS A 39 -17.48 9.35 12.22
C CYS A 39 -17.40 9.34 13.74
N LEU A 40 -16.36 9.93 14.31
CA LEU A 40 -16.20 10.10 15.75
C LEU A 40 -17.33 10.97 16.33
N ALA A 41 -17.57 12.15 15.76
CA ALA A 41 -18.63 13.04 16.23
C ALA A 41 -20.01 12.36 16.25
N LEU A 42 -20.37 11.65 15.16
CA LEU A 42 -21.61 10.88 15.08
C LEU A 42 -21.65 9.73 16.09
N ALA A 43 -20.55 8.99 16.26
CA ALA A 43 -20.48 7.88 17.21
C ALA A 43 -20.58 8.35 18.67
N LEU A 44 -20.04 9.53 19.00
CA LEU A 44 -20.22 10.17 20.31
C LEU A 44 -21.68 10.56 20.54
N GLY A 45 -22.37 11.04 19.50
CA GLY A 45 -23.81 11.33 19.52
C GLY A 45 -24.66 10.08 19.76
N ASP A 46 -24.41 9.00 19.00
CA ASP A 46 -25.07 7.70 19.19
C ASP A 46 -24.91 7.17 20.62
N ALA A 47 -23.71 7.32 21.19
CA ALA A 47 -23.41 6.89 22.53
C ALA A 47 -24.01 7.83 23.61
N GLY A 48 -24.59 8.97 23.24
CA GLY A 48 -25.08 9.99 24.18
C GLY A 48 -23.97 10.58 25.05
N LEU A 49 -22.76 10.72 24.49
CA LEU A 49 -21.64 11.44 25.13
C LEU A 49 -21.69 12.94 24.81
N VAL A 50 -22.33 13.30 23.70
CA VAL A 50 -22.67 14.65 23.26
C VAL A 50 -24.13 14.65 22.80
N SER A 51 -24.76 15.82 22.71
CA SER A 51 -26.12 15.89 22.16
C SER A 51 -26.13 15.63 20.65
N ALA A 52 -27.27 15.19 20.09
CA ALA A 52 -27.41 15.01 18.64
C ALA A 52 -27.12 16.31 17.87
N ALA A 53 -27.62 17.45 18.36
CA ALA A 53 -27.36 18.76 17.78
C ALA A 53 -25.87 19.15 17.83
N GLU A 54 -25.15 18.76 18.89
CA GLU A 54 -23.71 18.97 19.00
C GLU A 54 -22.93 18.11 17.99
N ALA A 55 -23.31 16.84 17.83
CA ALA A 55 -22.72 15.95 16.85
C ALA A 55 -22.95 16.44 15.41
N ASP A 56 -24.19 16.77 15.05
CA ASP A 56 -24.54 17.28 13.72
C ASP A 56 -23.86 18.63 13.43
N GLY A 57 -23.78 19.50 14.44
CA GLY A 57 -23.08 20.78 14.34
C GLY A 57 -21.57 20.61 14.15
N ALA A 58 -20.95 19.63 14.80
CA ALA A 58 -19.53 19.30 14.60
C ALA A 58 -19.30 18.75 13.19
N VAL A 59 -20.16 17.85 12.71
CA VAL A 59 -20.12 17.29 11.34
C VAL A 59 -20.19 18.42 10.30
N ALA A 60 -21.10 19.39 10.47
CA ALA A 60 -21.20 20.55 9.59
C ALA A 60 -19.93 21.43 9.63
N ALA A 61 -19.36 21.65 10.81
CA ALA A 61 -18.10 22.40 10.95
C ALA A 61 -16.92 21.66 10.26
N ILE A 62 -16.85 20.34 10.42
CA ILE A 62 -15.83 19.49 9.80
C ILE A 62 -15.92 19.53 8.26
N ASP A 63 -17.13 19.53 7.68
CA ASP A 63 -17.31 19.62 6.22
C ASP A 63 -16.89 20.97 5.64
N ALA A 64 -17.15 22.04 6.39
CA ALA A 64 -16.78 23.40 6.01
C ALA A 64 -15.28 23.68 6.22
N PHE A 65 -14.60 22.90 7.07
CA PHE A 65 -13.22 23.15 7.44
C PHE A 65 -12.25 22.97 6.27
N ARG A 66 -11.31 23.91 6.15
CA ARG A 66 -10.19 23.87 5.21
C ARG A 66 -8.90 24.14 5.99
N PRO A 67 -8.02 23.13 6.16
CA PRO A 67 -6.80 23.31 6.93
C PRO A 67 -5.77 24.17 6.18
N ASP A 68 -5.03 24.96 6.93
CA ASP A 68 -3.82 25.63 6.45
C ASP A 68 -2.64 24.65 6.60
N LEU A 69 -2.26 24.04 5.47
CA LEU A 69 -1.22 23.00 5.42
C LEU A 69 0.18 23.55 5.71
N ASP A 70 0.46 24.82 5.37
CA ASP A 70 1.75 25.44 5.67
C ASP A 70 1.91 25.63 7.18
N GLN A 71 0.87 26.12 7.86
CA GLN A 71 0.89 26.21 9.33
C GLN A 71 0.99 24.84 10.01
N ILE A 72 0.33 23.81 9.47
CA ILE A 72 0.46 22.44 9.98
C ILE A 72 1.91 21.97 9.82
N ARG A 73 2.51 22.13 8.63
CA ARG A 73 3.91 21.75 8.36
C ARG A 73 4.86 22.41 9.35
N ASP A 74 4.72 23.70 9.60
CA ASP A 74 5.61 24.45 10.48
C ASP A 74 5.50 23.96 11.94
N ARG A 75 4.31 23.52 12.37
CA ARG A 75 4.06 22.93 13.70
C ARG A 75 4.54 21.49 13.83
N VAL A 76 4.54 20.70 12.76
CA VAL A 76 4.98 19.28 12.78
C VAL A 76 6.40 19.16 13.33
N THR A 77 7.30 20.11 13.03
CA THR A 77 8.67 20.09 13.57
C THR A 77 8.72 20.21 15.10
N ALA A 78 7.77 20.92 15.70
CA ALA A 78 7.69 21.11 17.15
C ALA A 78 6.94 19.96 17.84
N ASP A 79 5.82 19.52 17.26
CA ASP A 79 4.92 18.55 17.88
C ASP A 79 5.23 17.09 17.49
N GLY A 80 6.08 16.89 16.48
CA GLY A 80 6.39 15.58 15.89
C GLY A 80 5.24 14.96 15.07
N LEU A 81 4.07 15.62 15.01
CA LEU A 81 2.83 15.11 14.45
C LEU A 81 1.97 16.24 13.84
N PRO A 82 1.23 16.00 12.75
CA PRO A 82 0.34 17.01 12.15
C PRO A 82 -0.99 17.18 12.89
N VAL A 83 -1.41 16.18 13.67
CA VAL A 83 -2.76 16.10 14.24
C VAL A 83 -3.05 17.20 15.26
N PRO A 84 -2.15 17.56 16.20
CA PRO A 84 -2.42 18.64 17.15
C PRO A 84 -2.76 19.97 16.46
N ALA A 85 -1.96 20.36 15.45
CA ALA A 85 -2.20 21.56 14.66
C ALA A 85 -3.51 21.47 13.85
N PHE A 86 -3.77 20.32 13.20
CA PHE A 86 -5.01 20.07 12.46
C PHE A 86 -6.26 20.21 13.35
N VAL A 87 -6.28 19.54 14.50
CA VAL A 87 -7.41 19.57 15.45
C VAL A 87 -7.59 20.96 16.06
N ALA A 88 -6.49 21.67 16.34
CA ALA A 88 -6.55 23.04 16.84
C ALA A 88 -7.17 23.98 15.81
N GLN A 89 -6.76 23.92 14.54
CA GLN A 89 -7.36 24.70 13.46
C GLN A 89 -8.85 24.35 13.27
N LEU A 90 -9.20 23.06 13.29
CA LEU A 90 -10.58 22.60 13.17
C LEU A 90 -11.45 23.17 14.29
N LYS A 91 -11.03 23.05 15.55
CA LYS A 91 -11.75 23.62 16.71
C LYS A 91 -11.84 25.14 16.66
N ALA A 92 -10.82 25.83 16.16
CA ALA A 92 -10.82 27.28 16.01
C ALA A 92 -11.83 27.76 14.93
N SER A 93 -12.06 26.94 13.91
CA SER A 93 -13.05 27.21 12.86
C SER A 93 -14.49 26.88 13.28
N ALA A 94 -14.67 26.07 14.33
CA ALA A 94 -15.97 25.62 14.80
C ALA A 94 -16.54 26.53 15.90
N SER A 95 -17.86 26.50 16.09
CA SER A 95 -18.46 27.17 17.24
C SER A 95 -18.07 26.47 18.55
N ARG A 96 -17.89 27.25 19.63
CA ARG A 96 -17.52 26.68 20.94
C ARG A 96 -18.50 25.60 21.43
N SER A 97 -19.77 25.70 21.03
CA SER A 97 -20.82 24.76 21.42
C SER A 97 -20.64 23.35 20.86
N VAL A 98 -19.89 23.17 19.77
CA VAL A 98 -19.69 21.87 19.11
C VAL A 98 -18.30 21.27 19.31
N CYS A 99 -17.36 22.04 19.90
CA CYS A 99 -15.99 21.60 20.11
C CYS A 99 -15.86 20.36 21.02
N GLY A 100 -16.87 20.06 21.84
CA GLY A 100 -16.92 18.86 22.68
C GLY A 100 -17.13 17.57 21.90
N ALA A 101 -17.61 17.65 20.65
CA ALA A 101 -17.76 16.51 19.75
C ALA A 101 -16.56 16.34 18.78
N ILE A 102 -15.59 17.25 18.79
CA ILE A 102 -14.41 17.20 17.91
C ILE A 102 -13.21 16.58 18.64
N HIS A 103 -12.66 15.51 18.06
CA HIS A 103 -11.49 14.76 18.57
C HIS A 103 -11.62 14.27 20.02
N ARG A 104 -12.84 14.13 20.55
CA ARG A 104 -13.04 13.77 21.96
C ARG A 104 -12.75 12.30 22.19
N GLY A 105 -11.83 12.03 23.12
CA GLY A 105 -11.41 10.68 23.52
C GLY A 105 -10.54 9.96 22.47
N ALA A 106 -10.19 10.63 21.38
CA ALA A 106 -9.22 10.16 20.40
C ALA A 106 -7.80 10.65 20.76
N THR A 107 -6.80 10.05 20.12
CA THR A 107 -5.41 10.51 20.13
C THR A 107 -4.89 10.67 18.70
N SER A 108 -3.75 11.32 18.52
CA SER A 108 -3.13 11.51 17.20
C SER A 108 -2.93 10.21 16.42
N GLN A 109 -2.54 9.13 17.11
CA GLN A 109 -2.34 7.82 16.50
C GLN A 109 -3.65 7.18 16.02
N ASP A 110 -4.77 7.38 16.71
CA ASP A 110 -6.08 6.86 16.28
C ASP A 110 -6.45 7.39 14.89
N LEU A 111 -6.26 8.68 14.73
CA LEU A 111 -6.58 9.38 13.50
C LEU A 111 -5.58 9.06 12.38
N ILE A 112 -4.27 9.04 12.65
CA ILE A 112 -3.24 8.72 11.64
C ILE A 112 -3.35 7.28 11.16
N ASP A 113 -3.39 6.31 12.07
CA ASP A 113 -3.38 4.89 11.69
C ASP A 113 -4.71 4.51 11.00
N THR A 114 -5.85 5.05 11.45
CA THR A 114 -7.12 4.85 10.74
C THR A 114 -7.11 5.46 9.34
N ALA A 115 -6.53 6.67 9.17
CA ALA A 115 -6.40 7.28 7.85
C ALA A 115 -5.47 6.49 6.93
N MET A 116 -4.35 5.98 7.46
CA MET A 116 -3.42 5.12 6.75
C MET A 116 -4.09 3.83 6.29
N VAL A 117 -4.85 3.16 7.16
CA VAL A 117 -5.63 1.96 6.84
C VAL A 117 -6.69 2.21 5.76
N LEU A 118 -7.40 3.34 5.82
CA LEU A 118 -8.35 3.74 4.77
C LEU A 118 -7.65 3.96 3.42
N GLY A 119 -6.39 4.40 3.43
CA GLY A 119 -5.54 4.45 2.23
C GLY A 119 -5.14 3.07 1.74
N LEU A 120 -4.70 2.18 2.65
CA LEU A 120 -4.36 0.79 2.33
C LEU A 120 -5.54 0.05 1.71
N ARG A 121 -6.76 0.22 2.22
CA ARG A 121 -7.96 -0.40 1.63
C ARG A 121 -8.13 -0.02 0.16
N GLY A 122 -7.97 1.26 -0.18
CA GLY A 122 -8.03 1.71 -1.57
C GLY A 122 -6.92 1.13 -2.45
N ALA A 123 -5.70 1.02 -1.91
CA ALA A 123 -4.59 0.36 -2.60
C ALA A 123 -4.85 -1.15 -2.79
N ASN A 124 -5.41 -1.84 -1.79
CA ASN A 124 -5.73 -3.27 -1.83
C ASN A 124 -6.75 -3.62 -2.91
N ASP A 125 -7.76 -2.76 -3.13
CA ASP A 125 -8.73 -2.95 -4.22
C ASP A 125 -8.03 -2.93 -5.58
N ILE A 126 -7.07 -2.01 -5.77
CA ILE A 126 -6.27 -1.93 -6.99
C ILE A 126 -5.31 -3.11 -7.10
N PHE A 127 -4.68 -3.54 -6.01
CA PHE A 127 -3.80 -4.71 -6.02
C PHE A 127 -4.54 -5.98 -6.40
N ALA A 128 -5.73 -6.22 -5.84
CA ALA A 128 -6.54 -7.38 -6.20
C ALA A 128 -6.86 -7.41 -7.70
N SER A 129 -7.26 -6.26 -8.26
CA SER A 129 -7.54 -6.11 -9.69
C SER A 129 -6.30 -6.33 -10.57
N ARG A 130 -5.17 -5.71 -10.21
CA ARG A 130 -3.92 -5.83 -10.98
C ARG A 130 -3.31 -7.21 -10.89
N ILE A 131 -3.36 -7.87 -9.73
CA ILE A 131 -2.91 -9.26 -9.58
C ILE A 131 -3.75 -10.17 -10.47
N ALA A 132 -5.08 -10.01 -10.48
CA ALA A 132 -5.95 -10.77 -11.39
C ALA A 132 -5.58 -10.52 -12.87
N ALA A 133 -5.34 -9.27 -13.27
CA ALA A 133 -4.91 -8.94 -14.62
C ALA A 133 -3.55 -9.57 -15.00
N VAL A 134 -2.60 -9.62 -14.06
CA VAL A 134 -1.30 -10.28 -14.25
C VAL A 134 -1.47 -11.80 -14.37
N ILE A 135 -2.34 -12.42 -13.56
CA ILE A 135 -2.68 -13.85 -13.68
C ILE A 135 -3.26 -14.14 -15.07
N ASP A 136 -4.20 -13.32 -15.54
CA ASP A 136 -4.77 -13.48 -16.88
C ASP A 136 -3.76 -13.21 -18.00
N GLY A 137 -2.80 -12.32 -17.78
CA GLY A 137 -1.65 -12.13 -18.68
C GLY A 137 -0.80 -13.40 -18.82
N PHE A 138 -0.52 -14.09 -17.71
CA PHE A 138 0.17 -15.37 -17.76
C PHE A 138 -0.65 -16.44 -18.49
N LYS A 139 -1.97 -16.51 -18.28
CA LYS A 139 -2.84 -17.43 -19.04
C LYS A 139 -2.82 -17.17 -20.54
N ARG A 140 -2.79 -15.91 -20.97
CA ARG A 140 -2.65 -15.55 -22.39
C ARG A 140 -1.32 -16.02 -22.98
N LEU A 141 -0.22 -15.79 -22.25
CA LEU A 141 1.11 -16.27 -22.66
C LEU A 141 1.17 -17.79 -22.72
N ASP A 142 0.56 -18.49 -21.77
CA ASP A 142 0.47 -19.96 -21.77
C ASP A 142 -0.36 -20.49 -22.94
N THR A 143 -1.48 -19.85 -23.25
CA THR A 143 -2.30 -20.20 -24.42
C THR A 143 -1.51 -20.02 -25.73
N ALA A 144 -0.73 -18.94 -25.83
CA ALA A 144 0.02 -18.62 -27.05
C ALA A 144 1.27 -19.49 -27.24
N PHE A 145 2.02 -19.76 -26.17
CA PHE A 145 3.36 -20.35 -26.26
C PHE A 145 3.54 -21.61 -25.43
N GLY A 146 2.59 -21.97 -24.55
CA GLY A 146 2.77 -22.99 -23.53
C GLY A 146 3.11 -24.39 -24.07
N ARG A 147 2.71 -24.71 -25.31
CA ARG A 147 3.04 -25.98 -25.97
C ARG A 147 4.47 -26.06 -26.51
N THR A 148 5.15 -24.93 -26.65
CA THR A 148 6.51 -24.85 -27.18
C THR A 148 7.50 -25.49 -26.21
N GLU A 149 8.36 -26.36 -26.72
CA GLU A 149 9.48 -26.91 -25.93
C GLU A 149 10.60 -25.88 -25.81
N MET A 150 11.28 -25.87 -24.67
CA MET A 150 12.41 -25.01 -24.40
C MET A 150 13.42 -25.70 -23.49
N MET A 151 14.65 -25.21 -23.48
CA MET A 151 15.68 -25.75 -22.60
C MET A 151 15.38 -25.41 -21.13
N GLY A 152 15.25 -26.42 -20.29
CA GLY A 152 15.25 -26.26 -18.83
C GLY A 152 16.62 -25.75 -18.36
N ARG A 153 16.64 -24.92 -17.32
CA ARG A 153 17.89 -24.46 -16.70
C ARG A 153 17.87 -24.66 -15.20
N THR A 154 18.90 -25.33 -14.69
CA THR A 154 19.08 -25.57 -13.25
C THR A 154 20.46 -25.08 -12.84
N ARG A 155 20.54 -24.22 -11.83
CA ARG A 155 21.81 -23.62 -11.36
C ARG A 155 22.64 -23.01 -12.50
N MET A 156 21.98 -22.26 -13.39
CA MET A 156 22.58 -21.62 -14.57
C MET A 156 23.13 -22.57 -15.64
N GLN A 157 22.82 -23.87 -15.59
CA GLN A 157 23.25 -24.87 -16.57
C GLN A 157 22.05 -25.38 -17.37
N ALA A 158 22.28 -25.74 -18.64
CA ALA A 158 21.30 -26.46 -19.45
C ALA A 158 20.95 -27.80 -18.78
N ALA A 159 19.66 -28.13 -18.76
CA ALA A 159 19.11 -29.34 -18.15
C ALA A 159 18.33 -30.14 -19.19
N LEU A 160 17.23 -30.78 -18.80
CA LEU A 160 16.31 -31.45 -19.73
C LEU A 160 15.33 -30.45 -20.36
N PRO A 161 14.77 -30.75 -21.54
CA PRO A 161 13.69 -29.97 -22.13
C PRO A 161 12.49 -29.87 -21.19
N ILE A 162 11.84 -28.71 -21.21
CA ILE A 162 10.55 -28.46 -20.56
C ILE A 162 9.61 -27.84 -21.58
N ARG A 163 8.33 -27.70 -21.24
CA ARG A 163 7.42 -26.82 -21.97
C ARG A 163 7.47 -25.41 -21.42
N VAL A 164 7.19 -24.41 -22.25
CA VAL A 164 7.02 -23.02 -21.81
C VAL A 164 5.95 -22.94 -20.69
N SER A 165 4.90 -23.76 -20.76
CA SER A 165 3.87 -23.85 -19.72
C SER A 165 4.42 -24.20 -18.35
N ASP A 166 5.42 -25.08 -18.29
CA ASP A 166 6.04 -25.49 -17.02
C ASP A 166 6.74 -24.29 -16.35
N ARG A 167 7.32 -23.38 -17.15
CA ARG A 167 7.94 -22.16 -16.64
C ARG A 167 6.91 -21.11 -16.25
N ILE A 168 5.89 -20.88 -17.08
CA ILE A 168 4.81 -19.93 -16.79
C ILE A 168 4.07 -20.29 -15.50
N ALA A 169 3.83 -21.59 -15.25
CA ALA A 169 3.21 -22.07 -14.02
C ALA A 169 3.96 -21.59 -12.76
N THR A 170 5.30 -21.54 -12.81
CA THR A 170 6.12 -21.03 -11.68
C THR A 170 5.99 -19.53 -11.44
N TRP A 171 5.48 -18.76 -12.42
CA TRP A 171 5.17 -17.34 -12.28
C TRP A 171 3.73 -17.12 -11.84
N SER A 172 2.79 -17.91 -12.40
CA SER A 172 1.35 -17.70 -12.22
C SER A 172 0.80 -18.27 -10.90
N LEU A 173 1.15 -19.51 -10.53
CA LEU A 173 0.59 -20.17 -9.35
C LEU A 173 0.89 -19.43 -8.02
N PRO A 174 2.07 -18.82 -7.79
CA PRO A 174 2.26 -17.99 -6.61
C PRO A 174 1.39 -16.72 -6.62
N MET A 175 1.13 -16.09 -7.78
CA MET A 175 0.27 -14.91 -7.85
C MET A 175 -1.18 -15.21 -7.46
N GLU A 176 -1.71 -16.37 -7.84
CA GLU A 176 -3.03 -16.84 -7.40
C GLU A 176 -3.10 -17.00 -5.88
N ARG A 177 -2.05 -17.58 -5.28
CA ARG A 177 -1.93 -17.71 -3.82
C ARG A 177 -1.81 -16.35 -3.13
N HIS A 178 -1.09 -15.40 -3.72
CA HIS A 178 -0.99 -14.04 -3.16
C HIS A 178 -2.32 -13.29 -3.21
N LEU A 179 -3.13 -13.51 -4.26
CA LEU A 179 -4.47 -12.94 -4.34
C LEU A 179 -5.38 -13.50 -3.25
N GLU A 180 -5.32 -14.81 -3.01
CA GLU A 180 -6.08 -15.44 -1.92
C GLU A 180 -5.59 -14.98 -0.55
N HIS A 181 -4.28 -14.89 -0.35
CA HIS A 181 -3.69 -14.38 0.88
C HIS A 181 -4.11 -12.92 1.14
N LEU A 182 -4.18 -12.08 0.10
CA LEU A 182 -4.71 -10.72 0.27
C LEU A 182 -6.13 -10.75 0.82
N ARG A 183 -7.01 -11.60 0.29
CA ARG A 183 -8.41 -11.71 0.76
C ARG A 183 -8.49 -12.07 2.24
N SER A 184 -7.64 -12.97 2.73
CA SER A 184 -7.62 -13.35 4.15
C SER A 184 -6.95 -12.31 5.04
N LEU A 185 -6.03 -11.51 4.50
CA LEU A 185 -5.30 -10.49 5.25
C LEU A 185 -6.08 -9.17 5.37
N ARG A 186 -6.88 -8.82 4.35
CA ARG A 186 -7.70 -7.60 4.33
C ARG A 186 -8.51 -7.36 5.61
N PRO A 187 -9.31 -8.29 6.15
CA PRO A 187 -10.08 -8.03 7.37
C PRO A 187 -9.23 -7.79 8.62
N GLN A 188 -7.95 -8.19 8.60
CA GLN A 188 -7.02 -7.97 9.72
C GLN A 188 -6.36 -6.59 9.61
N VAL A 189 -5.86 -6.22 8.42
CA VAL A 189 -5.18 -4.93 8.19
C VAL A 189 -6.17 -3.76 8.03
N GLU A 190 -7.37 -4.02 7.52
CA GLU A 190 -8.43 -3.02 7.31
C GLU A 190 -9.27 -2.79 8.58
N ALA A 191 -8.58 -2.54 9.71
CA ALA A 191 -9.17 -2.38 11.03
C ALA A 191 -9.13 -0.92 11.53
N LEU A 192 -10.13 -0.53 12.32
CA LEU A 192 -10.16 0.75 13.01
C LEU A 192 -9.03 0.83 14.06
N GLN A 193 -8.31 1.96 14.12
CA GLN A 193 -7.47 2.31 15.26
C GLN A 193 -8.22 3.32 16.14
N PHE A 194 -8.68 2.91 17.31
CA PHE A 194 -9.34 3.80 18.26
C PHE A 194 -9.12 3.34 19.71
N GLY A 195 -8.25 4.05 20.43
CA GLY A 195 -7.82 3.71 21.78
C GLY A 195 -7.73 4.87 22.76
N GLY A 196 -7.77 6.12 22.29
CA GLY A 196 -7.52 7.29 23.13
C GLY A 196 -6.07 7.38 23.60
N ALA A 197 -5.81 8.19 24.63
CA ALA A 197 -4.45 8.56 25.02
C ALA A 197 -3.50 7.38 25.28
N VAL A 198 -4.00 6.31 25.93
CA VAL A 198 -3.22 5.15 26.37
C VAL A 198 -3.80 3.81 25.89
N GLY A 199 -4.66 3.83 24.87
CA GLY A 199 -5.18 2.60 24.24
C GLY A 199 -6.34 1.91 24.97
N ASN A 200 -6.88 2.49 26.06
CA ASN A 200 -7.93 1.89 26.88
C ASN A 200 -9.31 2.56 26.77
N ARG A 201 -9.43 3.68 26.02
CA ARG A 201 -10.67 4.45 25.82
C ARG A 201 -11.33 4.94 27.13
N SER A 202 -10.58 5.12 28.22
CA SER A 202 -11.12 5.46 29.55
C SER A 202 -11.88 6.79 29.59
N ASP A 203 -11.51 7.74 28.74
CA ASP A 203 -12.05 9.11 28.74
C ASP A 203 -13.50 9.19 28.22
N LEU A 204 -14.06 8.06 27.78
CA LEU A 204 -15.40 7.95 27.19
C LEU A 204 -16.42 7.36 28.17
N GLY A 205 -16.13 7.36 29.47
CA GLY A 205 -17.10 7.04 30.53
C GLY A 205 -17.74 5.66 30.38
N GLY A 206 -16.95 4.65 30.03
CA GLY A 206 -17.41 3.27 29.82
C GLY A 206 -18.12 3.02 28.48
N LYS A 207 -18.22 4.02 27.60
CA LYS A 207 -18.88 3.91 26.29
C LYS A 207 -17.89 3.75 25.12
N GLY A 208 -16.60 3.61 25.40
CA GLY A 208 -15.53 3.56 24.39
C GLY A 208 -15.69 2.45 23.35
N ASP A 209 -16.10 1.25 23.77
CA ASP A 209 -16.31 0.11 22.87
C ASP A 209 -17.50 0.34 21.92
N ALA A 210 -18.58 0.95 22.41
CA ALA A 210 -19.74 1.29 21.59
C ALA A 210 -19.38 2.36 20.55
N VAL A 211 -18.59 3.37 20.93
CA VAL A 211 -18.08 4.40 20.01
C VAL A 211 -17.20 3.75 18.93
N ALA A 212 -16.27 2.87 19.30
CA ALA A 212 -15.40 2.18 18.34
C ALA A 212 -16.19 1.32 17.35
N ALA A 213 -17.15 0.53 17.82
CA ALA A 213 -18.00 -0.29 16.96
C ALA A 213 -18.80 0.58 15.97
N ALA A 214 -19.34 1.70 16.45
CA ALA A 214 -20.08 2.66 15.64
C ALA A 214 -19.19 3.35 14.58
N MET A 215 -17.95 3.69 14.92
CA MET A 215 -16.96 4.24 13.99
C MET A 215 -16.53 3.22 12.94
N ALA A 216 -16.15 2.01 13.37
CA ALA A 216 -15.71 0.94 12.47
C ALA A 216 -16.79 0.62 11.42
N LYS A 217 -18.05 0.51 11.86
CA LYS A 217 -19.20 0.32 10.96
C LYS A 217 -19.35 1.46 9.95
N ARG A 218 -19.26 2.72 10.37
CA ARG A 218 -19.40 3.90 9.49
C ARG A 218 -18.26 4.02 8.48
N LEU A 219 -17.04 3.71 8.91
CA LEU A 219 -15.86 3.76 8.05
C LEU A 219 -15.74 2.52 7.15
N GLY A 220 -16.51 1.46 7.41
CA GLY A 220 -16.40 0.19 6.70
C GLY A 220 -15.09 -0.53 7.01
N LEU A 221 -14.64 -0.48 8.27
CA LEU A 221 -13.44 -1.15 8.77
C LEU A 221 -13.82 -2.24 9.76
N ALA A 222 -12.94 -3.20 9.96
CA ALA A 222 -13.06 -4.17 11.04
C ALA A 222 -12.98 -3.46 12.41
N ASN A 223 -13.74 -3.96 13.39
CA ASN A 223 -13.65 -3.51 14.78
C ASN A 223 -12.77 -4.50 15.57
N PRO A 224 -11.49 -4.19 15.83
CA PRO A 224 -10.64 -5.08 16.59
C PRO A 224 -11.08 -5.14 18.06
N PRO A 225 -10.74 -6.21 18.80
CA PRO A 225 -11.14 -6.35 20.21
C PRO A 225 -10.54 -5.26 21.11
N ARG A 226 -9.42 -4.64 20.71
CA ARG A 226 -8.76 -3.51 21.39
C ARG A 226 -7.97 -2.67 20.39
N ALA A 227 -7.58 -1.47 20.82
CA ALA A 227 -6.63 -0.63 20.10
C ALA A 227 -5.28 -1.36 19.90
N TRP A 228 -4.67 -1.17 18.73
CA TRP A 228 -3.43 -1.83 18.28
C TRP A 228 -2.27 -0.83 18.13
N HIS A 229 -2.20 0.16 19.05
CA HIS A 229 -1.18 1.22 19.03
C HIS A 229 0.25 0.66 18.97
N ALA A 230 0.52 -0.40 19.76
CA ALA A 230 1.81 -1.09 19.82
C ALA A 230 1.77 -2.54 19.29
N MET A 231 0.61 -3.01 18.81
CA MET A 231 0.44 -4.37 18.26
C MET A 231 0.52 -4.30 16.73
N ARG A 232 1.74 -4.45 16.19
CA ARG A 232 2.05 -4.17 14.77
C ARG A 232 2.31 -5.40 13.93
N GLU A 233 2.06 -6.59 14.48
CA GLU A 233 2.22 -7.88 13.78
C GLU A 233 1.43 -7.92 12.48
N THR A 234 0.23 -7.35 12.46
CA THR A 234 -0.60 -7.29 11.25
C THR A 234 0.01 -6.39 10.18
N MET A 235 0.64 -5.27 10.56
CA MET A 235 1.32 -4.38 9.62
C MET A 235 2.61 -5.00 9.07
N ALA A 236 3.34 -5.74 9.91
CA ALA A 236 4.52 -6.50 9.48
C ALA A 236 4.14 -7.67 8.55
N ASP A 237 3.06 -8.40 8.83
CA ASP A 237 2.55 -9.47 7.96
C ASP A 237 2.11 -8.91 6.60
N TYR A 238 1.41 -7.78 6.59
CA TYR A 238 1.07 -7.06 5.36
C TYR A 238 2.31 -6.60 4.57
N ALA A 239 3.34 -6.10 5.24
CA ALA A 239 4.62 -5.79 4.59
C ALA A 239 5.30 -7.05 4.01
N GLY A 240 5.20 -8.18 4.71
CA GLY A 240 5.63 -9.49 4.22
C GLY A 240 4.90 -9.89 2.95
N TRP A 241 3.57 -9.74 2.91
CA TRP A 241 2.74 -10.00 1.74
C TRP A 241 3.15 -9.11 0.54
N LEU A 242 3.37 -7.80 0.75
CA LEU A 242 3.86 -6.89 -0.30
C LEU A 242 5.19 -7.40 -0.88
N SER A 243 6.12 -7.83 -0.02
CA SER A 243 7.40 -8.38 -0.45
C SER A 243 7.27 -9.70 -1.22
N LEU A 244 6.34 -10.58 -0.83
CA LEU A 244 6.06 -11.85 -1.52
C LEU A 244 5.54 -11.63 -2.95
N VAL A 245 4.63 -10.66 -3.13
CA VAL A 245 4.11 -10.26 -4.44
C VAL A 245 5.24 -9.77 -5.33
N THR A 246 6.01 -8.77 -4.86
CA THR A 246 7.12 -8.22 -5.65
C THR A 246 8.22 -9.25 -5.91
N GLY A 247 8.51 -10.14 -4.96
CA GLY A 247 9.48 -11.23 -5.14
C GLY A 247 9.10 -12.18 -6.27
N THR A 248 7.83 -12.54 -6.35
CA THR A 248 7.30 -13.41 -7.43
C THR A 248 7.42 -12.75 -8.79
N ILE A 249 7.04 -11.47 -8.88
CA ILE A 249 7.13 -10.70 -10.12
C ILE A 249 8.60 -10.46 -10.50
N GLY A 250 9.49 -10.23 -9.53
CA GLY A 250 10.92 -10.13 -9.77
C GLY A 250 11.53 -11.41 -10.32
N LYS A 251 11.07 -12.58 -9.87
CA LYS A 251 11.46 -13.88 -10.45
C LYS A 251 11.05 -13.97 -11.93
N PHE A 252 9.82 -13.57 -12.26
CA PHE A 252 9.38 -13.46 -13.65
C PHE A 252 10.27 -12.50 -14.46
N GLY A 253 10.55 -11.31 -13.94
CA GLY A 253 11.46 -10.35 -14.58
C GLY A 253 12.86 -10.93 -14.81
N GLN A 254 13.45 -11.57 -13.81
CA GLN A 254 14.79 -12.17 -13.92
C GLN A 254 14.85 -13.27 -14.99
N ASP A 255 13.82 -14.12 -15.08
CA ASP A 255 13.74 -15.15 -16.12
C ASP A 255 13.68 -14.51 -17.51
N ILE A 256 12.88 -13.46 -17.70
CA ILE A 256 12.79 -12.75 -18.98
C ILE A 256 14.13 -12.07 -19.33
N CYS A 257 14.84 -11.48 -18.38
CA CYS A 257 16.17 -10.93 -18.63
C CYS A 257 17.14 -12.00 -19.15
N LEU A 258 17.15 -13.19 -18.53
CA LEU A 258 18.02 -14.29 -18.95
C LEU A 258 17.58 -14.89 -20.29
N MET A 259 16.28 -15.01 -20.53
CA MET A 259 15.75 -15.55 -21.79
C MET A 259 15.96 -14.59 -22.96
N ALA A 260 15.96 -13.28 -22.73
CA ALA A 260 16.24 -12.27 -23.74
C ALA A 260 17.75 -12.06 -23.99
N GLN A 261 18.62 -12.66 -23.16
CA GLN A 261 20.07 -12.52 -23.29
C GLN A 261 20.55 -13.03 -24.65
N GLN A 262 21.46 -12.30 -25.28
CA GLN A 262 22.13 -12.72 -26.51
C GLN A 262 22.83 -14.07 -26.31
N GLY A 263 22.65 -14.99 -27.26
CA GLY A 263 23.12 -16.38 -27.15
C GLY A 263 22.18 -17.32 -26.40
N VAL A 264 21.13 -16.80 -25.76
CA VAL A 264 20.01 -17.60 -25.21
C VAL A 264 18.77 -17.40 -26.08
N GLU A 265 18.30 -16.16 -26.22
CA GLU A 265 17.25 -15.75 -27.17
C GLU A 265 15.94 -16.57 -27.13
N GLU A 266 15.59 -17.09 -25.95
CA GLU A 266 14.36 -17.84 -25.67
C GLU A 266 13.16 -16.95 -25.31
N ALA A 267 13.34 -15.62 -25.32
CA ALA A 267 12.27 -14.64 -25.28
C ALA A 267 12.53 -13.53 -26.31
N ALA A 268 11.45 -13.05 -26.94
CA ALA A 268 11.50 -11.85 -27.76
C ALA A 268 10.47 -10.83 -27.26
N LEU A 269 10.88 -9.56 -27.19
CA LEU A 269 10.05 -8.45 -26.73
C LEU A 269 9.73 -7.51 -27.88
N SER A 270 8.56 -6.88 -27.87
CA SER A 270 8.23 -5.77 -28.75
C SER A 270 8.62 -4.43 -28.10
N GLY A 271 8.97 -3.44 -28.91
CA GLY A 271 9.13 -2.06 -28.45
C GLY A 271 10.40 -1.74 -27.64
N GLY A 272 11.55 -2.28 -28.04
CA GLY A 272 12.85 -1.78 -27.59
C GLY A 272 13.11 -0.40 -28.19
N GLY A 273 13.52 0.58 -27.37
CA GLY A 273 13.87 1.92 -27.86
C GLY A 273 14.85 1.81 -29.02
N ALA A 274 14.49 2.38 -30.18
CA ALA A 274 15.32 2.38 -31.37
C ALA A 274 16.60 3.16 -31.05
N SER A 275 17.63 2.49 -30.54
CA SER A 275 18.96 3.05 -30.51
C SER A 275 19.38 3.21 -31.96
N SER A 276 19.45 4.45 -32.43
CA SER A 276 19.88 4.77 -33.80
C SER A 276 21.26 4.20 -34.13
N ALA A 277 22.08 3.89 -33.11
CA ALA A 277 23.38 3.25 -33.25
C ALA A 277 23.33 1.71 -33.27
N MET A 278 22.29 1.06 -32.74
CA MET A 278 22.21 -0.40 -32.61
C MET A 278 20.77 -0.92 -32.84
N PRO A 279 20.36 -1.12 -34.10
CA PRO A 279 18.99 -1.52 -34.45
C PRO A 279 18.52 -2.87 -33.87
N HIS A 280 19.46 -3.75 -33.52
CA HIS A 280 19.20 -5.07 -32.92
C HIS A 280 19.13 -5.04 -31.38
N LYS A 281 19.42 -3.90 -30.73
CA LYS A 281 19.52 -3.80 -29.27
C LYS A 281 18.14 -3.61 -28.64
N GLN A 282 17.65 -4.66 -28.00
CA GLN A 282 16.42 -4.62 -27.20
C GLN A 282 16.74 -4.83 -25.73
N ASN A 283 16.76 -3.74 -24.95
CA ASN A 283 17.01 -3.82 -23.52
C ASN A 283 15.72 -4.27 -22.79
N PRO A 284 15.77 -5.30 -21.92
CA PRO A 284 14.61 -5.77 -21.17
C PRO A 284 14.33 -4.88 -19.94
N VAL A 285 14.24 -3.55 -20.12
CA VAL A 285 14.16 -2.54 -19.04
C VAL A 285 13.03 -2.84 -18.05
N LEU A 286 11.85 -3.21 -18.54
CA LEU A 286 10.72 -3.54 -17.67
C LEU A 286 11.01 -4.78 -16.81
N ALA A 287 11.66 -5.79 -17.38
CA ALA A 287 12.00 -7.01 -16.67
C ALA A 287 13.05 -6.76 -15.58
N GLU A 288 14.07 -5.93 -15.86
CA GLU A 288 15.05 -5.45 -14.88
C GLU A 288 14.40 -4.64 -13.76
N LEU A 289 13.40 -3.82 -14.11
CA LEU A 289 12.66 -3.02 -13.15
C LEU A 289 11.85 -3.88 -12.18
N LEU A 290 11.28 -5.00 -12.63
CA LEU A 290 10.62 -5.96 -11.74
C LEU A 290 11.60 -6.56 -10.72
N VAL A 291 12.82 -6.90 -11.14
CA VAL A 291 13.88 -7.37 -10.22
C VAL A 291 14.25 -6.27 -9.22
N THR A 292 14.30 -5.02 -9.67
CA THR A 292 14.56 -3.86 -8.81
C THR A 292 13.51 -3.74 -7.70
N TYR A 293 12.21 -3.77 -8.03
CA TYR A 293 11.16 -3.69 -7.00
C TYR A 293 11.16 -4.87 -6.04
N ALA A 294 11.45 -6.08 -6.53
CA ALA A 294 11.58 -7.26 -5.68
C ALA A 294 12.68 -7.08 -4.62
N ARG A 295 13.86 -6.60 -5.04
CA ARG A 295 14.98 -6.36 -4.12
C ARG A 295 14.71 -5.17 -3.20
N PHE A 296 14.02 -4.14 -3.70
CA PHE A 296 13.63 -2.99 -2.90
C PHE A 296 12.74 -3.41 -1.73
N ASN A 297 11.61 -4.07 -1.99
CA ASN A 297 10.70 -4.52 -0.93
C ASN A 297 11.34 -5.54 0.01
N ALA A 298 12.16 -6.46 -0.50
CA ALA A 298 12.91 -7.41 0.32
C ALA A 298 13.90 -6.71 1.28
N THR A 299 14.36 -5.50 0.93
CA THR A 299 15.20 -4.67 1.81
C THR A 299 14.33 -3.90 2.80
N GLN A 300 13.22 -3.32 2.35
CA GLN A 300 12.33 -2.50 3.18
C GLN A 300 11.59 -3.31 4.26
N VAL A 301 11.22 -4.57 3.98
CA VAL A 301 10.47 -5.41 4.93
C VAL A 301 11.21 -5.60 6.25
N VAL A 302 12.54 -5.56 6.24
CA VAL A 302 13.38 -5.62 7.45
C VAL A 302 13.08 -4.43 8.37
N GLY A 303 12.87 -3.24 7.82
CA GLY A 303 12.46 -2.05 8.59
C GLY A 303 11.12 -2.25 9.28
N MET A 304 10.14 -2.84 8.60
CA MET A 304 8.84 -3.18 9.20
C MET A 304 8.96 -4.22 10.33
N HIS A 305 9.87 -5.18 10.21
CA HIS A 305 10.15 -6.11 11.30
C HIS A 305 10.86 -5.45 12.49
N HIS A 306 11.79 -4.51 12.25
CA HIS A 306 12.37 -3.72 13.34
C HIS A 306 11.32 -2.85 14.04
N ALA A 307 10.35 -2.34 13.29
CA ALA A 307 9.22 -1.60 13.80
C ALA A 307 8.21 -2.45 14.61
N LEU A 308 8.40 -3.76 14.78
CA LEU A 308 7.59 -4.55 15.73
C LEU A 308 7.86 -4.19 17.19
N ILE A 309 9.02 -3.62 17.48
CA ILE A 309 9.44 -3.29 18.84
C ILE A 309 8.86 -1.92 19.21
N HIS A 310 7.55 -1.86 19.43
CA HIS A 310 6.91 -0.71 20.05
C HIS A 310 7.02 -0.83 21.58
N GLU A 311 7.78 0.05 22.21
CA GLU A 311 7.81 0.14 23.66
C GLU A 311 6.51 0.75 24.23
N GLN A 312 6.04 0.18 25.35
CA GLN A 312 4.91 0.69 26.14
C GLN A 312 3.62 0.84 25.30
N GLU A 313 2.81 1.86 25.57
CA GLU A 313 1.53 2.09 24.89
C GLU A 313 1.67 2.81 23.54
N ARG A 314 2.81 3.45 23.26
CA ARG A 314 3.14 4.10 21.98
C ARG A 314 4.63 4.34 21.83
N SER A 315 5.23 3.84 20.75
CA SER A 315 6.62 4.13 20.38
C SER A 315 6.70 5.19 19.30
N GLY A 316 7.39 6.31 19.58
CA GLY A 316 7.69 7.28 18.54
C GLY A 316 8.72 6.75 17.53
N ALA A 317 9.70 5.97 17.98
CA ALA A 317 10.79 5.47 17.15
C ALA A 317 10.34 4.37 16.18
N ALA A 318 9.59 3.38 16.67
CA ALA A 318 9.10 2.29 15.82
C ALA A 318 7.99 2.78 14.88
N TRP A 319 7.07 3.62 15.37
CA TRP A 319 5.96 4.12 14.56
C TRP A 319 6.41 5.02 13.41
N THR A 320 7.39 5.91 13.64
CA THR A 320 7.94 6.76 12.58
C THR A 320 8.69 5.95 11.51
N LEU A 321 9.34 4.84 11.90
CA LEU A 321 9.96 3.92 10.95
C LEU A 321 8.91 3.31 9.99
N GLU A 322 7.72 2.96 10.49
CA GLU A 322 6.63 2.48 9.63
C GLU A 322 6.24 3.52 8.57
N TRP A 323 6.15 4.80 8.94
CA TRP A 323 5.79 5.88 8.01
C TRP A 323 6.83 6.06 6.89
N MET A 324 8.10 5.86 7.21
CA MET A 324 9.19 5.96 6.24
C MET A 324 9.23 4.75 5.29
N THR A 325 8.71 3.60 5.70
CA THR A 325 8.90 2.33 5.00
C THR A 325 7.64 1.87 4.28
N LEU A 326 6.51 1.77 4.97
CA LEU A 326 5.31 1.11 4.45
C LEU A 326 4.73 1.78 3.19
N PRO A 327 4.55 3.12 3.11
CA PRO A 327 4.01 3.76 1.92
C PRO A 327 4.85 3.49 0.66
N LEU A 328 6.18 3.45 0.81
CA LEU A 328 7.09 3.15 -0.29
C LEU A 328 6.97 1.69 -0.75
N MET A 329 6.79 0.75 0.18
CA MET A 329 6.54 -0.67 -0.17
C MET A 329 5.22 -0.85 -0.93
N VAL A 330 4.18 -0.13 -0.53
CA VAL A 330 2.88 -0.12 -1.20
C VAL A 330 3.03 0.45 -2.62
N ALA A 331 3.67 1.60 -2.78
CA ALA A 331 3.93 2.21 -4.09
C ALA A 331 4.74 1.29 -5.02
N ALA A 332 5.83 0.69 -4.51
CA ALA A 332 6.66 -0.25 -5.26
C ALA A 332 5.86 -1.48 -5.73
N THR A 333 5.00 -2.03 -4.87
CA THR A 333 4.13 -3.17 -5.22
C THR A 333 3.15 -2.81 -6.34
N GLY A 334 2.51 -1.64 -6.21
CA GLY A 334 1.61 -1.12 -7.23
C GLY A 334 2.26 -0.96 -8.59
N LYS A 335 3.42 -0.30 -8.62
CA LYS A 335 4.17 -0.08 -9.86
C LYS A 335 4.70 -1.39 -10.44
N ALA A 336 5.20 -2.31 -9.61
CA ALA A 336 5.65 -3.62 -10.06
C ALA A 336 4.54 -4.41 -10.77
N LEU A 337 3.31 -4.38 -10.25
CA LEU A 337 2.15 -5.03 -10.88
C LEU A 337 1.80 -4.39 -12.24
N LEU A 338 1.85 -3.06 -12.36
CA LEU A 338 1.64 -2.37 -13.64
C LEU A 338 2.71 -2.76 -14.67
N VAL A 339 3.98 -2.70 -14.26
CA VAL A 339 5.13 -3.03 -15.11
C VAL A 339 5.08 -4.49 -15.55
N ALA A 340 4.61 -5.40 -14.68
CA ALA A 340 4.42 -6.79 -15.03
C ALA A 340 3.39 -6.98 -16.14
N GLY A 341 2.24 -6.30 -16.03
CA GLY A 341 1.21 -6.31 -17.08
C GLY A 341 1.72 -5.74 -18.40
N GLU A 342 2.49 -4.64 -18.36
CA GLU A 342 3.11 -4.05 -19.55
C GLU A 342 4.13 -5.02 -20.19
N LEU A 343 4.99 -5.65 -19.38
CA LEU A 343 5.97 -6.61 -19.87
C LEU A 343 5.28 -7.81 -20.53
N GLN A 344 4.23 -8.36 -19.91
CA GLN A 344 3.43 -9.44 -20.50
C GLN A 344 2.86 -9.04 -21.87
N GLY A 345 2.40 -7.81 -22.03
CA GLY A 345 1.91 -7.28 -23.30
C GLY A 345 3.00 -7.08 -24.37
N LYS A 346 4.27 -6.98 -23.95
CA LYS A 346 5.42 -6.84 -24.86
C LYS A 346 6.04 -8.18 -25.26
N ILE A 347 5.74 -9.28 -24.59
CA ILE A 347 6.28 -10.60 -24.96
C ILE A 347 5.60 -11.09 -26.24
N ILE A 348 6.38 -11.21 -27.32
CA ILE A 348 5.92 -11.71 -28.62
C ILE A 348 6.35 -13.15 -28.91
N ARG A 349 7.28 -13.69 -28.11
CA ARG A 349 7.72 -15.09 -28.19
C ARG A 349 8.28 -15.56 -26.86
N LEU A 350 7.96 -16.80 -26.50
CA LEU A 350 8.64 -17.59 -25.47
C LEU A 350 9.02 -18.96 -26.05
N GLY A 351 10.21 -19.45 -25.71
CA GLY A 351 10.84 -20.62 -26.33
C GLY A 351 11.83 -20.23 -27.43
N PRO A 352 12.55 -21.18 -28.04
CA PRO A 352 13.58 -20.90 -29.06
C PRO A 352 13.01 -20.18 -30.30
N ALA A 353 13.88 -19.51 -31.06
CA ALA A 353 13.52 -19.09 -32.42
C ALA A 353 13.39 -20.36 -33.28
N GLY A 354 12.21 -20.55 -33.89
CA GLY A 354 11.92 -21.71 -34.74
C GLY A 354 12.74 -21.75 -36.03
#